data_AF-A0A5B9FY75-F1
#
_entry.id   AF-A0A5B9FY75-F1
#
_cell.length_a   1.000
_cell.length_b   1.000
_cell.length_c   1.000
_cell.angle_alpha   90.00
_cell.angle_beta   90.00
_cell.angle_gamma   90.00
#
_symmetry.space_group_name_H-M   'P 1'
#
loop_
_entity.id
_entity.type
_entity.pdbx_description
1 polymer ?
#
loop_
_entity_poly.entity_id
_entity_poly.type
_entity_poly.pdbx_seq_one_letter_code
_entity_poly.pdbx_strand_id
1 'polypeptide(L)'
;MIKHIISLILLIVSVLLSLRHGWSAFQPPTPQQAEMMSILGVSKNALPYFGAFSILIGLLLLFPKTFFISNLMHAFTILVIMALSLRAGNFKIALIEIPFLALPLILIWLKYPFKN
;
A
#
# COMPACT_ATOMS: atom_id res chain seq x y z
N MET A 1 24.77 -8.48 6.51
CA MET A 1 24.17 -9.78 6.11
C MET A 1 22.74 -9.97 6.62
N ILE A 2 22.48 -10.07 7.94
CA ILE A 2 21.10 -10.22 8.48
C ILE A 2 20.14 -9.11 8.04
N LYS A 3 20.57 -7.83 8.11
CA LYS A 3 19.76 -6.68 7.66
C LYS A 3 19.36 -6.76 6.18
N HIS A 4 20.20 -7.37 5.34
CA HIS A 4 19.93 -7.52 3.92
C HIS A 4 18.92 -8.64 3.65
N ILE A 5 19.01 -9.75 4.39
CA ILE A 5 18.03 -10.85 4.32
C ILE A 5 16.65 -10.34 4.76
N ILE A 6 16.58 -9.60 5.88
CA ILE A 6 15.33 -9.01 6.37
C ILE A 6 14.75 -8.02 5.35
N SER A 7 15.58 -7.14 4.78
CA SER A 7 15.13 -6.15 3.80
C SER A 7 14.67 -6.80 2.49
N LEU A 8 15.32 -7.88 2.05
CA LEU A 8 14.91 -8.65 0.88
C LEU A 8 13.57 -9.35 1.11
N ILE A 9 13.38 -9.96 2.27
CA ILE A 9 12.09 -10.58 2.63
C ILE A 9 11.00 -9.51 2.67
N LEU A 10 11.25 -8.37 3.32
CA LEU A 10 10.30 -7.26 3.37
C LEU A 10 9.96 -6.72 1.98
N LEU A 11 10.95 -6.59 1.10
CA LEU A 11 10.74 -6.19 -0.30
C LEU A 11 9.83 -7.18 -1.03
N ILE A 12 10.13 -8.48 -0.95
CA ILE A 12 9.34 -9.54 -1.61
C ILE A 12 7.91 -9.52 -1.07
N VAL A 13 7.73 -9.46 0.25
CA VAL A 13 6.41 -9.37 0.89
C VAL A 13 5.66 -8.13 0.40
N SER A 14 6.33 -6.98 0.31
CA SER A 14 5.71 -5.73 -0.14
C SER A 14 5.23 -5.82 -1.58
N VAL A 15 6.06 -6.37 -2.48
CA VAL A 15 5.71 -6.56 -3.89
C VAL A 15 4.53 -7.52 -4.01
N LEU A 16 4.54 -8.65 -3.30
CA LEU A 16 3.44 -9.61 -3.31
C LEU A 16 2.14 -9.01 -2.78
N LEU A 17 2.21 -8.21 -1.71
CA LEU A 17 1.05 -7.50 -1.17
C LEU A 17 0.52 -6.47 -2.16
N SER A 18 1.38 -5.65 -2.78
CA SER A 18 0.97 -4.66 -3.79
C SER A 18 0.31 -5.33 -5.00
N LEU A 19 0.85 -6.45 -5.48
CA LEU A 19 0.25 -7.22 -6.57
C LEU A 19 -1.09 -7.84 -6.15
N ARG A 20 -1.20 -8.36 -4.93
CA ARG A 20 -2.45 -8.92 -4.39
C ARG A 20 -3.53 -7.85 -4.21
N HIS A 21 -3.19 -6.69 -3.66
CA HIS A 21 -4.10 -5.55 -3.55
C HIS A 21 -4.53 -5.06 -4.92
N GLY A 22 -3.58 -4.94 -5.86
CA GLY A 22 -3.84 -4.65 -7.25
C GLY A 22 -4.84 -5.60 -7.92
N TRP A 23 -4.60 -6.90 -7.78
CA TRP A 23 -5.46 -7.94 -8.34
C TRP A 23 -6.86 -7.97 -7.71
N SER A 24 -6.94 -7.75 -6.39
CA SER A 24 -8.21 -7.69 -5.66
C SER A 24 -9.13 -6.57 -6.14
N ALA A 25 -8.57 -5.49 -6.71
CA ALA A 25 -9.34 -4.37 -7.24
C ALA A 25 -10.05 -4.69 -8.58
N PHE A 26 -9.64 -5.77 -9.26
CA PHE A 26 -10.31 -6.31 -10.45
C PHE A 26 -11.35 -7.40 -10.12
N GLN A 27 -11.43 -7.81 -8.85
CA GLN A 27 -12.40 -8.78 -8.35
C GLN A 27 -13.62 -8.07 -7.76
N PRO A 28 -14.76 -8.77 -7.58
CA PRO A 28 -15.90 -8.22 -6.85
C PRO A 28 -15.43 -7.75 -5.46
N PRO A 29 -15.72 -6.49 -5.08
CA PRO A 29 -15.24 -5.94 -3.82
C PRO A 29 -15.82 -6.72 -2.66
N THR A 30 -14.99 -7.02 -1.67
CA THR A 30 -15.46 -7.61 -0.42
C THR A 30 -16.43 -6.65 0.29
N PRO A 31 -17.27 -7.13 1.23
CA PRO A 31 -18.16 -6.25 1.99
C PRO A 31 -17.42 -5.08 2.66
N GLN A 32 -16.21 -5.32 3.18
CA GLN A 32 -15.38 -4.25 3.75
C GLN A 32 -14.90 -3.25 2.69
N GLN A 33 -14.50 -3.72 1.50
CA GLN A 33 -14.09 -2.83 0.40
C GLN A 33 -15.28 -2.02 -0.14
N ALA A 34 -16.47 -2.61 -0.20
CA ALA A 34 -17.69 -1.93 -0.63
C ALA A 34 -18.13 -0.87 0.38
N GLU A 35 -18.07 -1.17 1.67
CA GLU A 35 -18.31 -0.22 2.76
C GLU A 35 -17.32 0.94 2.68
N MET A 36 -16.03 0.64 2.49
CA MET A 36 -14.99 1.64 2.32
C MET A 36 -15.24 2.52 1.08
N MET A 37 -15.57 1.95 -0.08
CA MET A 37 -15.90 2.74 -1.28
C MET A 37 -17.10 3.67 -1.05
N SER A 38 -18.14 3.18 -0.37
CA SER A 38 -19.31 3.98 -0.01
C SER A 38 -18.95 5.14 0.91
N ILE A 39 -18.09 4.87 1.90
CA ILE A 39 -17.59 5.85 2.86
C ILE A 39 -16.72 6.91 2.19
N LEU A 40 -15.81 6.49 1.32
CA LEU A 40 -14.85 7.36 0.64
C LEU A 40 -15.48 8.16 -0.50
N GLY A 41 -16.75 7.92 -0.84
CA GLY A 41 -17.43 8.51 -2.01
C GLY A 41 -16.80 8.06 -3.34
N VAL A 42 -16.09 6.94 -3.33
CA VAL A 42 -15.34 6.43 -4.47
C VAL A 42 -16.27 5.56 -5.32
N SER A 43 -16.48 5.96 -6.58
CA SER A 43 -17.27 5.16 -7.50
C SER A 43 -16.61 3.81 -7.79
N LYS A 44 -17.41 2.76 -8.05
CA LYS A 44 -16.90 1.45 -8.48
C LYS A 44 -15.95 1.54 -9.70
N ASN A 45 -16.12 2.56 -10.53
CA ASN A 45 -15.30 2.79 -11.72
C ASN A 45 -13.88 3.24 -11.36
N ALA A 46 -13.64 3.75 -10.15
CA ALA A 46 -12.32 4.13 -9.67
C ALA A 46 -11.50 2.94 -9.15
N LEU A 47 -12.14 1.81 -8.83
CA LEU A 47 -11.48 0.63 -8.25
C LEU A 47 -10.36 0.07 -9.16
N PRO A 48 -10.56 -0.10 -10.48
CA PRO A 48 -9.50 -0.55 -11.38
C PRO A 48 -8.31 0.42 -11.45
N TYR A 49 -8.53 1.73 -11.26
CA TYR A 49 -7.45 2.72 -11.23
C TYR A 49 -6.59 2.58 -9.97
N PHE A 50 -7.23 2.39 -8.81
CA PHE A 50 -6.49 2.06 -7.57
C PHE A 50 -5.75 0.73 -7.69
N GLY A 51 -6.34 -0.26 -8.36
CA GLY A 51 -5.70 -1.53 -8.68
C GLY A 51 -4.43 -1.37 -9.52
N ALA A 52 -4.56 -0.69 -10.67
CA ALA A 52 -3.45 -0.39 -11.56
C ALA A 52 -2.36 0.44 -10.86
N PHE A 53 -2.75 1.41 -10.04
CA PHE A 53 -1.83 2.22 -9.25
C PHE A 53 -1.07 1.39 -8.20
N SER A 54 -1.73 0.44 -7.53
CA SER A 54 -1.10 -0.46 -6.57
C SER A 54 -0.09 -1.41 -7.25
N ILE A 55 -0.44 -1.94 -8.44
CA ILE A 55 0.48 -2.73 -9.27
C ILE A 55 1.68 -1.89 -9.69
N LEU A 56 1.45 -0.65 -10.16
CA LEU A 56 2.50 0.26 -10.57
C LEU A 56 3.46 0.56 -9.40
N ILE A 57 2.93 0.84 -8.21
CA ILE A 57 3.74 1.02 -6.99
C ILE A 57 4.59 -0.23 -6.72
N GLY A 58 3.99 -1.43 -6.78
CA GLY A 58 4.69 -2.71 -6.59
C GLY A 58 5.83 -2.92 -7.59
N LEU A 59 5.62 -2.59 -8.86
CA LEU A 59 6.65 -2.65 -9.90
C LEU A 59 7.75 -1.60 -9.66
N LEU A 60 7.39 -0.37 -9.31
CA LEU A 60 8.35 0.69 -8.97
C LEU A 60 9.16 0.36 -7.71
N LEU A 61 8.63 -0.49 -6.82
CA LEU A 61 9.34 -0.94 -5.62
C LEU A 61 10.51 -1.87 -5.98
N LEU A 62 10.51 -2.51 -7.16
CA LEU A 62 11.58 -3.41 -7.63
C LEU A 62 12.81 -2.67 -8.19
N PHE A 63 12.68 -1.39 -8.55
CA PHE A 63 13.81 -0.62 -9.08
C PHE A 63 14.41 0.28 -7.98
N PRO A 64 15.73 0.20 -7.71
CA PRO A 64 16.38 1.01 -6.68
C PRO A 64 16.15 2.52 -6.84
N LYS A 65 16.12 3.02 -8.08
CA LYS A 65 15.92 4.43 -8.40
C LYS A 65 14.51 4.93 -8.02
N THR A 66 13.52 4.05 -8.04
CA THR A 66 12.12 4.40 -7.77
C THR A 66 11.64 3.91 -6.41
N PHE A 67 12.49 3.27 -5.61
CA PHE A 67 12.10 2.77 -4.30
C PHE A 67 11.57 3.84 -3.36
N PHE A 68 12.28 4.96 -3.25
CA PHE A 68 11.89 6.03 -2.34
C PHE A 68 10.53 6.61 -2.74
N ILE A 69 10.36 6.93 -4.02
CA ILE A 69 9.10 7.49 -4.53
C ILE A 69 7.96 6.47 -4.44
N SER A 70 8.23 5.18 -4.69
CA SER A 70 7.25 4.10 -4.54
C SER A 70 6.74 3.99 -3.11
N ASN A 71 7.64 3.93 -2.12
CA ASN A 71 7.23 3.88 -0.71
C ASN A 71 6.58 5.18 -0.24
N LEU A 72 7.02 6.34 -0.74
CA LEU A 72 6.37 7.62 -0.44
C LEU A 72 4.94 7.65 -0.97
N MET A 73 4.71 7.23 -2.22
CA MET A 73 3.38 7.12 -2.81
C MET A 73 2.51 6.12 -2.04
N HIS A 74 3.09 4.99 -1.60
CA HIS A 74 2.38 3.99 -0.82
C HIS A 74 1.96 4.54 0.55
N ALA A 75 2.87 5.17 1.29
CA ALA A 75 2.59 5.80 2.58
C ALA A 75 1.55 6.91 2.46
N PHE A 76 1.65 7.76 1.42
CA PHE A 76 0.68 8.82 1.17
C PHE A 76 -0.72 8.26 0.91
N THR A 77 -0.83 7.21 0.10
CA THR A 77 -2.13 6.57 -0.21
C THR A 77 -2.80 6.04 1.05
N ILE A 78 -2.04 5.32 1.89
CA ILE A 78 -2.55 4.75 3.14
C ILE A 78 -2.95 5.87 4.11
N LEU A 79 -2.15 6.94 4.20
CA LEU A 79 -2.47 8.10 5.04
C LEU A 79 -3.78 8.77 4.60
N VAL A 80 -4.01 8.93 3.30
CA VAL A 80 -5.27 9.46 2.75
C VAL A 80 -6.45 8.55 3.12
N ILE A 81 -6.31 7.23 2.94
CA ILE A 81 -7.37 6.26 3.31
C ILE A 81 -7.67 6.32 4.81
N MET A 82 -6.65 6.38 5.66
CA MET A 82 -6.80 6.54 7.11
C MET A 82 -7.54 7.82 7.47
N ALA A 83 -7.13 8.96 6.90
CA ALA A 83 -7.75 10.25 7.16
C ALA A 83 -9.24 10.27 6.76
N LEU A 84 -9.57 9.69 5.61
CA LEU A 84 -10.95 9.58 5.15
C LEU A 84 -11.76 8.57 6.00
N SER A 85 -11.15 7.48 6.45
CA SER A 85 -11.79 6.51 7.37
C SER A 85 -12.13 7.14 8.71
N LEU A 86 -11.22 7.96 9.26
CA LEU A 86 -11.45 8.73 10.49
C LEU A 86 -12.56 9.77 10.29
N ARG A 87 -12.56 10.49 9.16
CA ARG A 87 -13.63 11.44 8.81
C ARG A 87 -15.01 10.77 8.76
N ALA A 88 -15.06 9.50 8.39
CA ALA A 88 -16.28 8.70 8.32
C ALA A 88 -16.66 8.01 9.65
N GLY A 89 -15.90 8.24 10.72
CA GLY A 89 -16.14 7.62 12.03
C GLY A 89 -15.71 6.15 12.13
N ASN A 90 -15.01 5.60 11.12
CA ASN A 90 -14.57 4.21 11.12
C ASN A 90 -13.13 4.07 11.65
N PHE A 91 -12.99 4.20 12.97
CA PHE A 91 -11.70 4.07 13.66
C PHE A 91 -11.07 2.68 13.52
N LYS A 92 -11.89 1.63 13.33
CA LYS A 92 -11.40 0.25 13.18
C LYS A 92 -10.58 0.10 11.90
N ILE A 93 -11.08 0.67 10.79
CA ILE A 93 -10.36 0.67 9.53
C ILE A 93 -9.06 1.46 9.66
N ALA A 94 -9.11 2.67 10.22
CA ALA A 94 -7.90 3.48 10.42
C ALA A 94 -6.83 2.74 11.24
N LEU A 95 -7.23 1.95 12.24
CA LEU A 95 -6.33 1.15 13.06
C LEU A 95 -5.70 -0.02 12.28
N ILE A 96 -6.48 -0.67 11.41
CA ILE A 96 -6.01 -1.76 10.54
C ILE A 96 -4.96 -1.26 9.55
N GLU A 97 -5.07 -0.02 9.08
CA GLU A 97 -4.15 0.59 8.12
C GLU A 97 -2.78 1.02 8.74
N ILE A 98 -2.69 1.16 10.07
CA ILE A 98 -1.43 1.54 10.76
C ILE A 98 -0.25 0.61 10.42
N PRO A 99 -0.34 -0.73 10.53
CA PRO A 99 0.76 -1.61 10.14
C PRO A 99 1.13 -1.46 8.65
N PHE A 100 0.16 -1.19 7.78
CA PHE A 100 0.41 -0.95 6.36
C PHE A 100 1.13 0.37 6.13
N LEU A 101 0.85 1.42 6.91
CA LEU A 101 1.57 2.69 6.87
C LEU A 101 3.00 2.57 7.43
N ALA A 102 3.17 1.78 8.49
CA ALA A 102 4.48 1.57 9.10
C ALA A 102 5.46 0.90 8.13
N LEU A 103 4.99 -0.04 7.31
CA LEU A 103 5.82 -0.81 6.40
C LEU A 103 6.62 0.06 5.37
N PRO A 104 6.01 0.95 4.57
CA PRO A 104 6.75 1.80 3.64
C PRO A 104 7.67 2.81 4.35
N LEU A 105 7.29 3.28 5.54
CA LEU A 105 8.14 4.17 6.35
C LEU A 105 9.39 3.43 6.88
N ILE A 106 9.22 2.19 7.36
CA ILE A 106 10.31 1.31 7.77
C ILE A 106 11.22 1.02 6.57
N LEU A 107 10.65 0.73 5.39
CA LEU A 107 11.41 0.49 4.17
C LEU A 107 12.25 1.71 3.75
N ILE A 108 11.69 2.93 3.83
CA ILE A 108 12.42 4.17 3.60
C ILE A 108 13.59 4.31 4.60
N TRP A 109 13.32 4.07 5.89
CA TRP A 109 14.34 4.14 6.95
C TRP A 109 15.46 3.10 6.73
N LEU A 110 15.13 1.91 6.24
CA LEU A 110 16.09 0.84 5.92
C LEU A 110 16.91 1.07 4.63
N LYS A 111 16.56 2.05 3.77
CA LYS A 111 17.33 2.53 2.60
C LYS A 111 17.67 1.51 1.48
N TYR A 112 16.69 0.70 1.05
CA TYR A 112 16.73 -0.30 -0.06
C TYR A 112 17.73 -1.47 0.11
N PRO A 113 17.46 -2.67 -0.46
CA PRO A 113 18.42 -3.79 -0.51
C PRO A 113 19.83 -3.49 -1.07
N PHE A 114 20.17 -2.27 -1.52
CA PHE A 114 21.44 -1.98 -2.17
C PHE A 114 22.01 -0.59 -1.88
N LYS A 115 22.07 -0.17 -0.62
CA LYS A 115 23.11 0.78 -0.23
C LYS A 115 24.13 0.06 0.66
N ASN A 116 25.26 -0.32 0.03
CA ASN A 116 26.55 -0.35 0.73
C ASN A 116 26.84 1.06 1.25
#